data_AF-A0A9D9BA56-F1
#
_entry.id   AF-A0A9D9BA56-F1
#
_cell.length_a   1.000
_cell.length_b   1.000
_cell.length_c   1.000
_cell.angle_alpha   90.00
_cell.angle_beta   90.00
_cell.angle_gamma   90.00
#
_symmetry.space_group_name_H-M   'P 1'
#
loop_
_entity.id
_entity.type
_entity.pdbx_description
1 polymer ?
#
loop_
_entity_poly.entity_id
_entity_poly.type
_entity_poly.pdbx_seq_one_letter_code
_entity_poly.pdbx_strand_id
1 'polypeptide(L)'
;MFNIYELTQADPKTLQERALKLAEEAGELAQAVLSATGAPGSAYKNHTLEDVREEAADAAIVALSVLAQASADADEFEREVKRLMAEKCAKWQEKLAQ
;
A
#
# COMPACT_ATOMS: atom_id res chain seq x y z
N MET A 1 5.84 11.82 10.85
CA MET A 1 5.57 10.72 9.89
C MET A 1 4.95 9.57 10.67
N PHE A 2 4.16 8.68 10.06
CA PHE A 2 3.84 7.39 10.70
C PHE A 2 5.15 6.63 11.00
N ASN A 3 5.21 5.86 12.08
CA ASN A 3 6.40 5.11 12.53
C ASN A 3 6.69 3.86 11.67
N ILE A 4 6.43 3.93 10.35
CA ILE A 4 6.55 2.79 9.42
C ILE A 4 7.99 2.32 9.30
N TYR A 5 8.97 3.24 9.33
CA TYR A 5 10.38 2.86 9.25
C TYR A 5 10.79 2.05 10.47
N GLU A 6 10.50 2.54 11.68
CA GLU A 6 10.82 1.85 12.93
C GLU A 6 10.11 0.49 13.05
N LEU A 7 8.83 0.43 12.68
CA LEU A 7 8.07 -0.83 12.67
C LEU A 7 8.65 -1.82 11.64
N THR A 8 9.07 -1.34 10.48
CA THR A 8 9.74 -2.16 9.46
C THR A 8 11.04 -2.76 9.98
N GLN A 9 11.85 -1.99 10.72
CA GLN A 9 13.10 -2.49 11.31
C GLN A 9 12.85 -3.50 12.46
N ALA A 10 11.74 -3.35 13.19
CA ALA A 10 11.37 -4.25 14.28
C ALA A 10 10.72 -5.58 13.80
N ASP A 11 10.13 -5.58 12.60
CA ASP A 11 9.50 -6.76 12.00
C ASP A 11 10.56 -7.64 11.29
N PRO A 12 10.69 -8.94 11.62
CA PRO A 12 11.76 -9.80 11.10
C PRO A 12 11.63 -10.15 9.61
N LYS A 13 10.54 -9.76 8.93
CA LYS A 13 10.33 -10.08 7.51
C LYS A 13 11.46 -9.52 6.62
N THR A 14 11.92 -10.39 5.74
CA THR A 14 12.80 -10.06 4.62
C THR A 14 12.06 -9.22 3.57
N LEU A 15 12.82 -8.60 2.66
CA LEU A 15 12.25 -7.82 1.55
C LEU A 15 11.34 -8.68 0.65
N GLN A 16 11.71 -9.93 0.42
CA GLN A 16 10.94 -10.89 -0.37
C GLN A 16 9.61 -11.24 0.32
N GLU A 17 9.64 -11.46 1.64
CA GLU A 17 8.42 -11.74 2.42
C GLU A 17 7.49 -10.53 2.47
N ARG A 18 8.03 -9.30 2.56
CA ARG A 18 7.20 -8.09 2.46
C ARG A 18 6.61 -7.89 1.08
N ALA A 19 7.37 -8.18 0.03
CA ALA A 19 6.85 -8.14 -1.33
C ALA A 19 5.72 -9.18 -1.53
N LEU A 20 5.84 -10.36 -0.91
CA LEU A 20 4.76 -11.35 -0.92
C LEU A 20 3.55 -10.88 -0.10
N LYS A 21 3.76 -10.31 1.09
CA LYS A 21 2.68 -9.74 1.91
C LYS A 21 1.96 -8.62 1.17
N LEU A 22 2.67 -7.79 0.39
CA LEU A 22 2.02 -6.78 -0.46
C LEU A 22 1.05 -7.40 -1.47
N ALA A 23 1.37 -8.57 -2.04
CA ALA A 23 0.47 -9.26 -2.94
C ALA A 23 -0.78 -9.81 -2.22
N GLU A 24 -0.63 -10.23 -0.95
CA GLU A 24 -1.74 -10.63 -0.08
C GLU A 24 -2.68 -9.44 0.19
N GLU A 25 -2.16 -8.32 0.68
CA GLU A 25 -2.96 -7.11 0.95
C GLU A 25 -3.65 -6.57 -0.33
N ALA A 26 -2.94 -6.61 -1.46
CA ALA A 26 -3.54 -6.21 -2.74
C ALA A 26 -4.71 -7.13 -3.16
N GLY A 27 -4.62 -8.42 -2.82
CA GLY A 27 -5.70 -9.38 -3.03
C GLY A 27 -6.88 -9.15 -2.10
N GLU A 28 -6.64 -8.84 -0.83
CA GLU A 28 -7.66 -8.52 0.17
C GLU A 28 -8.39 -7.22 -0.21
N LEU A 29 -7.64 -6.18 -0.60
CA LEU A 29 -8.22 -4.96 -1.16
C LEU A 29 -9.08 -5.23 -2.40
N ALA A 30 -8.60 -6.06 -3.33
CA ALA A 30 -9.38 -6.43 -4.52
C ALA A 30 -10.68 -7.15 -4.12
N GLN A 31 -10.62 -8.08 -3.16
CA GLN A 31 -11.80 -8.78 -2.65
C GLN A 31 -12.79 -7.81 -1.99
N ALA A 32 -12.32 -6.89 -1.15
CA ALA A 32 -13.16 -5.89 -0.50
C ALA A 32 -13.89 -5.02 -1.54
N VAL A 33 -13.17 -4.53 -2.56
CA VAL A 33 -13.76 -3.74 -3.65
C VAL A 33 -14.80 -4.55 -4.44
N LEU A 34 -14.47 -5.78 -4.84
CA LEU A 34 -15.38 -6.63 -5.62
C LEU A 34 -16.66 -6.94 -4.84
N SER A 35 -16.53 -7.30 -3.56
CA SER A 35 -17.67 -7.56 -2.69
C SER A 35 -18.50 -6.30 -2.46
N ALA A 36 -17.88 -5.18 -2.10
CA ALA A 36 -18.58 -3.92 -1.82
C ALA A 36 -19.27 -3.31 -3.04
N THR A 37 -18.82 -3.65 -4.26
CA THR A 37 -19.44 -3.21 -5.52
C THR A 37 -20.41 -4.24 -6.12
N GLY A 38 -20.62 -5.38 -5.46
CA GLY A 38 -21.56 -6.41 -5.89
C GLY A 38 -21.11 -7.16 -7.15
N ALA A 39 -19.80 -7.31 -7.36
CA ALA A 39 -19.28 -8.01 -8.54
C ALA A 39 -19.70 -9.51 -8.54
N PRO A 40 -20.02 -10.10 -9.70
CA PRO A 40 -20.43 -11.50 -9.79
C PRO A 40 -19.44 -12.45 -9.12
N GLY A 41 -19.96 -13.36 -8.29
CA GLY A 41 -19.13 -14.35 -7.58
C GLY A 41 -18.41 -13.82 -6.32
N SER A 42 -18.60 -12.56 -5.93
CA SER A 42 -17.92 -11.96 -4.77
C SER A 42 -18.87 -11.35 -3.71
N ALA A 43 -20.14 -11.14 -4.06
CA ALA A 43 -21.13 -10.49 -3.19
C ALA A 43 -21.41 -11.23 -1.87
N TYR A 44 -21.09 -12.52 -1.75
CA TYR A 44 -21.35 -13.33 -0.56
C TYR A 44 -20.55 -12.91 0.68
N LYS A 45 -19.48 -12.12 0.50
CA LYS A 45 -18.62 -11.63 1.58
C LYS A 45 -19.19 -10.40 2.31
N ASN A 46 -20.17 -9.70 1.72
CA ASN A 46 -20.85 -8.54 2.30
C ASN A 46 -19.92 -7.41 2.82
N HIS A 47 -18.71 -7.27 2.27
CA HIS A 47 -17.85 -6.12 2.57
C HIS A 47 -18.53 -4.81 2.17
N THR A 48 -18.14 -3.76 2.85
CA THR A 48 -18.60 -2.38 2.67
C THR A 48 -17.45 -1.49 2.18
N LEU A 49 -17.73 -0.21 1.93
CA LEU A 49 -16.67 0.77 1.66
C LEU A 49 -15.79 1.07 2.89
N GLU A 50 -16.18 0.65 4.09
CA GLU A 50 -15.32 0.72 5.27
C GLU A 50 -14.18 -0.28 5.14
N ASP A 51 -14.50 -1.54 4.83
CA ASP A 51 -13.52 -2.59 4.55
C ASP A 51 -12.55 -2.15 3.44
N VAL A 52 -13.06 -1.56 2.35
CA VAL A 52 -12.20 -1.05 1.27
C VAL A 52 -11.18 -0.02 1.76
N ARG A 53 -11.54 0.83 2.72
CA ARG A 53 -10.61 1.83 3.28
C ARG A 53 -9.57 1.19 4.18
N GLU A 54 -9.94 0.19 4.95
CA GLU A 54 -9.01 -0.58 5.81
C GLU A 54 -7.98 -1.31 4.95
N GLU A 55 -8.44 -2.11 3.99
CA GLU A 55 -7.55 -2.88 3.11
C GLU A 55 -6.68 -1.98 2.23
N ALA A 56 -7.17 -0.80 1.85
CA ALA A 56 -6.37 0.18 1.11
C ALA A 56 -5.25 0.76 1.99
N ALA A 57 -5.51 0.96 3.29
CA ALA A 57 -4.50 1.39 4.23
C ALA A 57 -3.46 0.29 4.46
N ASP A 58 -3.88 -0.98 4.60
CA ASP A 58 -2.97 -2.11 4.79
C ASP A 58 -2.04 -2.30 3.58
N ALA A 59 -2.59 -2.29 2.37
CA ALA A 59 -1.80 -2.34 1.14
C ALA A 59 -0.80 -1.17 1.04
N ALA A 60 -1.21 0.05 1.42
CA ALA A 60 -0.34 1.21 1.43
C ALA A 60 0.79 1.10 2.48
N ILE A 61 0.48 0.62 3.68
CA ILE A 61 1.46 0.40 4.76
C ILE A 61 2.50 -0.62 4.33
N VAL A 62 2.09 -1.75 3.74
CA VAL A 62 3.04 -2.79 3.30
C VAL A 62 3.90 -2.29 2.13
N ALA A 63 3.32 -1.54 1.19
CA ALA A 63 4.10 -0.91 0.12
C ALA A 63 5.14 0.09 0.66
N LEU A 64 4.77 0.90 1.65
CA LEU A 64 5.71 1.81 2.32
C LEU A 64 6.75 1.05 3.16
N SER A 65 6.39 -0.09 3.74
CA SER A 65 7.33 -0.96 4.45
C SER A 65 8.38 -1.57 3.51
N VAL A 66 8.00 -1.91 2.28
CA VAL A 66 8.96 -2.31 1.22
C VAL A 66 9.93 -1.16 0.91
N LEU A 67 9.43 0.07 0.75
CA LEU A 67 10.29 1.24 0.53
C LEU A 67 11.21 1.52 1.72
N ALA A 68 10.70 1.39 2.95
CA ALA A 68 11.48 1.57 4.17
C ALA A 68 12.62 0.55 4.28
N GLN A 69 12.37 -0.72 3.96
CA GLN A 69 13.41 -1.76 3.98
C GLN A 69 14.45 -1.60 2.86
N ALA A 70 14.08 -0.96 1.75
CA ALA A 70 14.99 -0.61 0.66
C ALA A 70 15.81 0.66 0.91
N SER A 71 15.53 1.39 1.99
CA SER A 71 16.23 2.62 2.38
C SER A 71 17.35 2.31 3.38
N ALA A 72 18.49 3.00 3.29
CA ALA A 72 19.62 2.79 4.19
C ALA A 72 19.33 3.26 5.62
N ASP A 73 18.57 4.35 5.77
CA ASP A 73 18.21 4.95 7.05
C ASP A 73 16.82 5.62 6.98
N ALA A 74 16.35 6.12 8.13
CA ALA A 74 15.06 6.80 8.24
C ALA A 74 15.03 8.09 7.40
N ASP A 75 16.13 8.85 7.37
CA ASP A 75 16.21 10.12 6.63
C ASP A 75 16.08 9.89 5.11
N GLU A 76 16.69 8.83 4.59
CA GLU A 76 16.51 8.39 3.22
C GLU A 76 15.08 7.96 2.93
N PHE A 77 14.49 7.14 3.79
CA PHE A 77 13.08 6.75 3.64
C PHE A 77 12.17 7.99 3.57
N GLU A 78 12.32 8.93 4.50
CA GLU A 78 11.49 10.13 4.52
C GLU A 78 11.66 10.99 3.26
N ARG A 79 12.90 11.16 2.82
CA ARG A 79 13.24 11.93 1.62
C ARG A 79 12.64 11.27 0.38
N GLU A 80 12.79 9.95 0.24
CA GLU A 80 12.31 9.21 -0.91
C GLU A 80 10.79 9.14 -0.97
N VAL A 81 10.09 8.98 0.15
CA VAL A 81 8.61 9.06 0.19
C VAL A 81 8.14 10.41 -0.37
N LYS A 82 8.70 11.52 0.13
CA LYS A 82 8.31 12.87 -0.32
C LYS A 82 8.61 13.07 -1.80
N ARG A 83 9.82 12.73 -2.23
CA ARG A 83 10.29 12.91 -3.61
C ARG A 83 9.49 12.06 -4.60
N LEU A 84 9.40 10.75 -4.36
CA LEU A 84 8.76 9.81 -5.27
C LEU A 84 7.25 10.07 -5.37
N MET A 85 6.57 10.33 -4.25
CA MET A 85 5.13 10.61 -4.28
C MET A 85 4.83 11.90 -5.07
N ALA A 86 5.60 12.98 -4.85
CA ALA A 86 5.45 14.21 -5.60
C ALA A 86 5.66 13.99 -7.12
N GLU A 87 6.74 13.30 -7.50
CA GLU A 87 7.03 13.00 -8.91
C GLU A 87 5.95 12.14 -9.57
N LYS A 88 5.45 11.11 -8.87
CA LYS A 88 4.42 10.21 -9.42
C LYS A 88 3.07 10.91 -9.54
N CYS A 89 2.68 11.74 -8.57
CA CYS A 89 1.47 12.55 -8.64
C CYS A 89 1.54 13.57 -9.78
N ALA A 90 2.66 14.30 -9.94
CA ALA A 90 2.84 15.24 -11.04
C ALA A 90 2.70 14.56 -12.41
N LYS A 91 3.36 13.40 -12.59
CA LYS A 91 3.21 12.58 -13.81
C LYS A 91 1.78 12.10 -14.04
N TRP A 92 1.04 11.79 -12.98
CA TRP A 92 -0.36 11.40 -13.11
C TRP A 92 -1.24 12.58 -13.51
N GLN A 93 -1.02 13.77 -12.93
CA GLN A 93 -1.71 15.00 -13.29
C GLN A 93 -1.50 15.37 -14.76
N GLU A 94 -0.27 15.28 -15.26
CA GLU A 94 0.05 15.54 -16.67
C GLU A 94 -0.74 14.62 -17.62
N LYS A 95 -0.94 13.35 -17.25
CA LYS A 95 -1.71 12.38 -18.05
C LYS A 95 -3.21 12.67 -18.05
N LEU A 96 -3.75 13.28 -17.00
CA LEU A 96 -5.17 13.66 -16.93
C LEU A 96 -5.48 14.94 -17.71
N ALA A 97 -4.45 15.74 -17.99
CA ALA A 97 -4.58 17.00 -18.75
C ALA A 97 -4.41 16.82 -20.28
N GLN A 98 -4.10 15.61 -20.74
CA GLN A 98 -4.02 15.21 -22.16
C GLN A 98 -5.32 14.55 -22.60
#